data_AF-A0A177MNZ1-F1
#
_entry.id   AF-A0A177MNZ1-F1
#
_cell.length_a   1.000
_cell.length_b   1.000
_cell.length_c   1.000
_cell.angle_alpha   90.00
_cell.angle_beta   90.00
_cell.angle_gamma   90.00
#
_symmetry.space_group_name_H-M   'P 1'
#
loop_
_entity.id
_entity.type
_entity.pdbx_description
1 polymer ?
#
loop_
_entity_poly.entity_id
_entity_poly.type
_entity_poly.pdbx_seq_one_letter_code
_entity_poly.pdbx_strand_id
1 'polypeptide(L)'
;FARRQQLNTLMAALFYDLSTGKKVRVLSRSEDRERELHELVKKGKRPVALFIDDAHALKDEALTGIKRLMEVIESDGGCLSVVLAGWPKLRNDLRRPKLEETGLRTDMFSLDGITGSQREYIRWLLTTCTGRQEGIEALMTADAIDLLASRLRTALQIEWHLTQAFEAGYQSGELPVDAELVETVLSKHLDDMEATITRQGYGLRELVQNFDAKPAEIKALFANQLDPIRASELRDRMRLAGLPI
;
A
#
# COMPACT_ATOMS: atom_id res chain seq x y z
N PHE A 1 24.61 -8.76 1.77
CA PHE A 1 23.71 -9.90 2.06
C PHE A 1 22.24 -9.58 1.78
N ALA A 2 21.61 -8.58 2.38
CA ALA A 2 20.21 -8.19 2.06
C ALA A 2 19.97 -7.52 0.68
N ARG A 3 20.99 -7.41 -0.18
CA ARG A 3 20.93 -6.77 -1.52
C ARG A 3 20.50 -7.75 -2.64
N ARG A 4 20.79 -9.04 -2.46
CA ARG A 4 20.49 -10.13 -3.43
C ARG A 4 19.27 -10.97 -3.06
N GLN A 5 18.74 -10.82 -1.85
CA GLN A 5 17.67 -11.70 -1.37
C GLN A 5 16.32 -11.40 -2.04
N GLN A 6 15.92 -10.14 -2.20
CA GLN A 6 14.60 -9.81 -2.77
C GLN A 6 14.44 -10.29 -4.23
N LEU A 7 15.38 -9.97 -5.12
CA LEU A 7 15.31 -10.42 -6.52
C LEU A 7 15.40 -11.95 -6.65
N ASN A 8 16.30 -12.58 -5.88
CA ASN A 8 16.43 -14.05 -5.90
C ASN A 8 15.16 -14.74 -5.38
N THR A 9 14.47 -14.15 -4.41
CA THR A 9 13.19 -14.64 -3.89
C THR A 9 12.09 -14.47 -4.93
N LEU A 10 12.01 -13.32 -5.60
CA LEU A 10 11.04 -13.08 -6.68
C LEU A 10 11.23 -14.05 -7.85
N MET A 11 12.47 -14.22 -8.28
CA MET A 11 12.83 -15.20 -9.30
C MET A 11 12.47 -16.62 -8.87
N ALA A 12 12.78 -17.00 -7.63
CA ALA A 12 12.41 -18.31 -7.10
C ALA A 12 10.89 -18.52 -7.08
N ALA A 13 10.12 -17.50 -6.71
CA ALA A 13 8.65 -17.56 -6.72
C ALA A 13 8.12 -17.80 -8.15
N LEU A 14 8.60 -17.03 -9.14
CA LEU A 14 8.27 -17.26 -10.55
C LEU A 14 8.63 -18.67 -11.02
N PHE A 15 9.78 -19.19 -10.59
CA PHE A 15 10.19 -20.56 -10.88
C PHE A 15 9.20 -21.59 -10.33
N TYR A 16 8.80 -21.47 -9.07
CA TYR A 16 7.82 -22.39 -8.48
C TYR A 16 6.47 -22.33 -9.19
N ASP A 17 6.04 -21.15 -9.60
CA ASP A 17 4.72 -20.95 -10.22
C ASP A 17 4.67 -21.45 -11.67
N LEU A 18 5.77 -21.26 -12.42
CA LEU A 18 5.86 -21.64 -13.83
C LEU A 18 6.30 -23.09 -14.04
N SER A 19 6.91 -23.73 -13.03
CA SER A 19 7.36 -25.11 -13.15
C SER A 19 6.23 -26.10 -12.85
N THR A 20 5.80 -26.83 -13.87
CA THR A 20 4.72 -27.84 -13.78
C THR A 20 5.18 -29.18 -13.16
N GLY A 21 6.42 -29.28 -12.68
CA GLY A 21 7.05 -30.53 -12.23
C GLY A 21 7.16 -30.66 -10.69
N LYS A 22 6.88 -31.86 -10.16
CA LYS A 22 6.84 -32.18 -8.70
C LYS A 22 8.15 -31.99 -7.90
N LYS A 23 9.26 -31.57 -8.51
CA LYS A 23 10.53 -31.27 -7.84
C LYS A 23 11.22 -30.08 -8.49
N VAL A 24 10.94 -28.90 -7.98
CA VAL A 24 11.60 -27.65 -8.41
C VAL A 24 12.93 -27.55 -7.66
N ARG A 25 14.05 -27.62 -8.39
CA ARG A 25 15.38 -27.30 -7.85
C ARG A 25 15.77 -25.91 -8.32
N VAL A 26 15.54 -24.91 -7.47
CA VAL A 26 16.01 -23.55 -7.73
C VAL A 26 17.55 -23.57 -7.69
N LEU A 27 18.19 -23.38 -8.84
CA LEU A 27 19.66 -23.40 -8.95
C LEU A 27 20.30 -22.29 -8.10
N SER A 28 21.45 -22.54 -7.48
CA SER A 28 22.07 -21.57 -6.55
C SER A 28 22.71 -20.38 -7.25
N ARG A 29 23.18 -20.54 -8.50
CA ARG A 29 23.77 -19.48 -9.32
C ARG A 29 22.70 -18.60 -9.98
N SER A 30 22.94 -17.28 -10.02
CA SER A 30 21.97 -16.30 -10.55
C SER A 30 21.80 -16.40 -12.05
N GLU A 31 22.90 -16.55 -12.80
CA GLU A 31 22.87 -16.64 -14.28
C GLU A 31 22.16 -17.91 -14.76
N ASP A 32 22.40 -19.04 -14.09
CA ASP A 32 21.75 -20.31 -14.44
C ASP A 32 20.23 -20.26 -14.15
N ARG A 33 19.83 -19.56 -13.07
CA ARG A 33 18.42 -19.27 -12.76
C ARG A 33 17.77 -18.37 -13.81
N GLU A 34 18.42 -17.30 -14.24
CA GLU A 34 17.82 -16.42 -15.26
C GLU A 34 17.57 -17.19 -16.56
N ARG A 35 18.52 -18.03 -16.99
CA ARG A 35 18.39 -18.88 -18.18
C ARG A 35 17.32 -19.96 -18.07
N GLU A 36 17.19 -20.61 -16.92
CA GLU A 36 16.20 -21.67 -16.75
C GLU A 36 14.78 -21.09 -16.59
N LEU A 37 14.63 -19.91 -15.98
CA LEU A 37 13.35 -19.20 -15.92
C LEU A 37 12.89 -18.79 -17.32
N HIS A 38 13.84 -18.28 -18.09
CA HIS A 38 13.66 -17.96 -19.49
C HIS A 38 13.18 -19.18 -20.30
N GLU A 39 13.83 -20.35 -20.15
CA GLU A 39 13.39 -21.60 -20.80
C GLU A 39 11.99 -22.05 -20.36
N LEU A 40 11.61 -21.82 -19.10
CA LEU A 40 10.27 -22.14 -18.60
C LEU A 40 9.20 -21.24 -19.23
N VAL A 41 9.42 -19.93 -19.30
CA VAL A 41 8.49 -18.99 -19.96
C VAL A 41 8.35 -19.34 -21.43
N LYS A 42 9.46 -19.65 -22.11
CA LYS A 42 9.48 -20.08 -23.51
C LYS A 42 8.69 -21.36 -23.76
N LYS A 43 8.87 -22.38 -22.91
CA LYS A 43 8.11 -23.65 -22.99
C LYS A 43 6.63 -23.45 -22.69
N GLY A 44 6.30 -22.55 -21.76
CA GLY A 44 4.93 -22.23 -21.39
C GLY A 44 4.12 -21.58 -22.51
N LYS A 45 4.77 -20.80 -23.40
CA LYS A 45 4.13 -20.01 -24.48
C LYS A 45 2.91 -19.19 -24.03
N ARG A 46 2.90 -18.77 -22.77
CA ARG A 46 1.81 -17.99 -22.18
C ARG A 46 2.39 -16.68 -21.63
N PRO A 47 1.70 -15.55 -21.81
CA PRO A 47 2.03 -14.32 -21.11
C PRO A 47 2.04 -14.56 -19.59
N VAL A 48 3.06 -14.04 -18.92
CA VAL A 48 3.20 -14.12 -17.45
C VAL A 48 3.01 -12.71 -16.89
N ALA A 49 2.18 -12.58 -15.85
CA ALA A 49 2.02 -11.34 -15.11
C ALA A 49 2.54 -11.53 -13.67
N LEU A 50 3.55 -10.76 -13.28
CA LEU A 50 4.11 -10.76 -11.93
C LEU A 50 3.53 -9.58 -11.14
N PHE A 51 2.78 -9.87 -10.08
CA PHE A 51 2.30 -8.87 -9.14
C PHE A 51 3.24 -8.81 -7.93
N ILE A 52 3.74 -7.61 -7.62
CA ILE A 52 4.56 -7.37 -6.44
C ILE A 52 3.85 -6.35 -5.56
N ASP A 53 3.32 -6.83 -4.44
CA ASP A 53 2.78 -5.98 -3.39
C ASP A 53 3.91 -5.41 -2.51
N ASP A 54 3.64 -4.32 -1.81
CA ASP A 54 4.62 -3.56 -1.03
C ASP A 54 5.90 -3.20 -1.82
N ALA A 55 5.76 -2.93 -3.12
CA ALA A 55 6.89 -2.65 -4.00
C ALA A 55 7.70 -1.40 -3.58
N HIS A 56 7.10 -0.50 -2.77
CA HIS A 56 7.78 0.62 -2.14
C HIS A 56 8.89 0.22 -1.14
N ALA A 57 8.90 -1.03 -0.68
CA ALA A 57 9.95 -1.61 0.15
C ALA A 57 11.10 -2.25 -0.66
N LEU A 58 10.96 -2.31 -1.99
CA LEU A 58 12.03 -2.77 -2.87
C LEU A 58 13.16 -1.75 -2.91
N LYS A 59 14.38 -2.26 -3.01
CA LYS A 59 15.56 -1.43 -3.24
C LYS A 59 15.68 -1.10 -4.72
N ASP A 60 16.35 0.01 -5.03
CA ASP A 60 16.63 0.43 -6.41
C ASP A 60 17.23 -0.70 -7.25
N GLU A 61 18.17 -1.48 -6.67
CA GLU A 61 18.82 -2.57 -7.39
C GLU A 61 17.86 -3.72 -7.74
N ALA A 62 16.82 -3.94 -6.94
CA ALA A 62 15.79 -4.93 -7.24
C ALA A 62 14.90 -4.44 -8.40
N LEU A 63 14.53 -3.16 -8.42
CA LEU A 63 13.77 -2.56 -9.51
C LEU A 63 14.56 -2.59 -10.84
N THR A 64 15.85 -2.23 -10.82
CA THR A 64 16.72 -2.39 -11.99
C THR A 64 16.86 -3.86 -12.42
N GLY A 65 16.92 -4.79 -11.46
CA GLY A 65 16.98 -6.23 -11.75
C GLY A 65 15.71 -6.76 -12.42
N ILE A 66 14.54 -6.33 -11.96
CA ILE A 66 13.24 -6.68 -12.57
C ILE A 66 13.18 -6.19 -14.02
N LYS A 67 13.57 -4.94 -14.28
CA LYS A 67 13.64 -4.40 -15.64
C LYS A 67 14.50 -5.27 -16.56
N ARG A 68 15.71 -5.63 -16.11
CA ARG A 68 16.61 -6.49 -16.90
C ARG A 68 16.01 -7.87 -17.17
N LEU A 69 15.32 -8.44 -16.20
CA LEU A 69 14.65 -9.73 -16.38
C LEU A 69 13.55 -9.66 -17.46
N MET A 70 12.75 -8.58 -17.46
CA MET A 70 11.76 -8.36 -18.52
C MET A 70 12.41 -8.28 -19.90
N GLU A 71 13.48 -7.50 -20.05
CA GLU A 71 14.22 -7.36 -21.31
C GLU A 71 14.77 -8.70 -21.82
N VAL A 72 15.31 -9.52 -20.92
CA VAL A 72 15.81 -10.85 -21.25
C VAL A 72 14.69 -11.76 -21.75
N ILE A 73 13.54 -11.78 -21.09
CA ILE A 73 12.40 -12.61 -21.48
C ILE A 73 11.76 -12.15 -22.81
N GLU A 74 11.63 -10.83 -23.02
CA GLU A 74 11.07 -10.26 -24.25
C GLU A 74 11.97 -10.51 -25.48
N SER A 75 13.30 -10.43 -25.29
CA SER A 75 14.27 -10.59 -26.39
C SER A 75 14.19 -11.92 -27.13
N ASP A 76 13.64 -12.97 -26.50
CA ASP A 76 13.53 -14.32 -27.06
C ASP A 76 12.06 -14.75 -27.30
N GLY A 77 11.14 -13.76 -27.39
CA GLY A 77 9.73 -13.96 -27.76
C GLY A 77 8.81 -14.36 -26.61
N GLY A 78 9.28 -14.29 -25.35
CA GLY A 78 8.45 -14.39 -24.16
C GLY A 78 7.70 -13.09 -23.85
N CYS A 79 6.73 -13.15 -22.94
CA CYS A 79 6.01 -11.97 -22.47
C CYS A 79 5.92 -12.02 -20.94
N LEU A 80 6.59 -11.07 -20.28
CA LEU A 80 6.52 -10.85 -18.84
C LEU A 80 6.05 -9.41 -18.59
N SER A 81 4.87 -9.27 -18.00
CA SER A 81 4.38 -7.99 -17.48
C SER A 81 4.58 -7.95 -15.97
N VAL A 82 5.00 -6.80 -15.43
CA VAL A 82 5.20 -6.62 -13.99
C VAL A 82 4.28 -5.51 -13.49
N VAL A 83 3.50 -5.81 -12.45
CA VAL A 83 2.63 -4.86 -11.77
C VAL A 83 3.20 -4.62 -10.38
N LEU A 84 3.60 -3.37 -10.11
CA LEU A 84 4.11 -2.94 -8.82
C LEU A 84 2.99 -2.24 -8.05
N ALA A 85 2.56 -2.84 -6.94
CA ALA A 85 1.60 -2.24 -6.02
C ALA A 85 2.33 -1.78 -4.75
N GLY A 86 1.98 -0.61 -4.23
CA GLY A 86 2.63 -0.10 -3.02
C GLY A 86 2.21 1.33 -2.71
N TRP A 87 2.88 1.92 -1.72
CA TRP A 87 2.57 3.26 -1.24
C TRP A 87 2.88 4.35 -2.26
N PRO A 88 2.20 5.52 -2.18
CA PRO A 88 2.45 6.65 -3.08
C PRO A 88 3.91 7.07 -3.19
N LYS A 89 4.71 6.87 -2.13
CA LYS A 89 6.16 7.05 -2.16
C LYS A 89 6.87 6.30 -3.30
N LEU A 90 6.41 5.12 -3.72
CA LEU A 90 7.01 4.37 -4.83
C LEU A 90 7.07 5.21 -6.12
N ARG A 91 6.03 6.00 -6.40
CA ARG A 91 6.00 6.94 -7.52
C ARG A 91 7.11 7.99 -7.41
N ASN A 92 7.37 8.48 -6.20
CA ASN A 92 8.44 9.44 -5.96
C ASN A 92 9.82 8.77 -6.11
N ASP A 93 9.96 7.53 -5.66
CA ASP A 93 11.19 6.76 -5.77
C ASP A 93 11.56 6.47 -7.24
N LEU A 94 10.57 6.12 -8.07
CA LEU A 94 10.76 5.90 -9.52
C LEU A 94 11.15 7.17 -10.30
N ARG A 95 10.91 8.36 -9.76
CA ARG A 95 11.29 9.65 -10.38
C ARG A 95 12.72 10.09 -10.06
N ARG A 96 13.42 9.37 -9.16
CA ARG A 96 14.80 9.71 -8.80
C ARG A 96 15.73 9.47 -10.00
N PRO A 97 16.78 10.28 -10.21
CA PRO A 97 17.69 10.12 -11.35
C PRO A 97 18.28 8.71 -11.52
N LYS A 98 18.50 7.99 -10.41
CA LYS A 98 19.03 6.61 -10.43
C LYS A 98 18.04 5.58 -11.03
N LEU A 99 16.74 5.86 -10.97
CA LEU A 99 15.66 4.98 -11.45
C LEU A 99 14.90 5.58 -12.65
N GLU A 100 15.38 6.70 -13.19
CA GLU A 100 14.69 7.48 -14.24
C GLU A 100 14.29 6.61 -15.44
N GLU A 101 15.18 5.74 -15.92
CA GLU A 101 14.88 4.84 -17.03
C GLU A 101 13.73 3.86 -16.71
N THR A 102 13.73 3.28 -15.50
CA THR A 102 12.67 2.37 -15.05
C THR A 102 11.36 3.14 -14.86
N GLY A 103 11.43 4.33 -14.26
CA GLY A 103 10.27 5.19 -14.03
C GLY A 103 9.61 5.65 -15.32
N LEU A 104 10.39 6.03 -16.34
CA LEU A 104 9.88 6.45 -17.65
C LEU A 104 9.21 5.32 -18.44
N ARG A 105 9.50 4.07 -18.11
CA ARG A 105 8.90 2.87 -18.72
C ARG A 105 7.77 2.26 -17.90
N THR A 106 7.41 2.90 -16.78
CA THR A 106 6.35 2.42 -15.88
C THR A 106 5.11 3.28 -16.03
N ASP A 107 3.99 2.67 -16.43
CA ASP A 107 2.69 3.32 -16.36
C ASP A 107 2.22 3.40 -14.90
N MET A 108 1.84 4.59 -14.47
CA MET A 108 1.47 4.87 -13.08
C MET A 108 -0.03 5.07 -12.96
N PHE A 109 -0.67 4.23 -12.15
CA PHE A 109 -2.07 4.36 -11.77
C PHE A 109 -2.14 4.69 -10.28
N SER A 110 -2.77 5.81 -9.94
CA SER A 110 -3.09 6.15 -8.54
C SER A 110 -4.41 5.49 -8.19
N LEU A 111 -4.39 4.62 -7.19
CA LEU A 111 -5.62 4.21 -6.50
C LEU A 111 -5.87 5.24 -5.43
N ASP A 112 -6.57 6.31 -5.83
CA ASP A 112 -7.10 7.27 -4.88
C ASP A 112 -8.05 6.47 -3.98
N GLY A 113 -7.74 6.38 -2.69
CA GLY A 113 -8.50 5.58 -1.75
C GLY A 113 -9.98 5.99 -1.70
N ILE A 114 -10.75 5.41 -0.79
CA ILE A 114 -12.19 5.68 -0.66
C ILE A 114 -12.55 7.11 -0.18
N THR A 115 -11.59 8.04 -0.18
CA THR A 115 -11.79 9.44 0.24
C THR A 115 -12.83 10.11 -0.67
N GLY A 116 -13.89 10.64 -0.07
CA GLY A 116 -15.02 11.22 -0.79
C GLY A 116 -16.10 10.19 -1.16
N SER A 117 -15.90 8.91 -0.88
CA SER A 117 -16.88 7.84 -1.11
C SER A 117 -17.04 6.92 0.09
N GLN A 118 -16.70 7.39 1.30
CA GLN A 118 -16.73 6.56 2.50
C GLN A 118 -18.14 6.12 2.87
N ARG A 119 -19.13 7.02 2.72
CA ARG A 119 -20.53 6.71 3.03
C ARG A 119 -21.07 5.63 2.09
N GLU A 120 -20.78 5.76 0.80
CA GLU A 120 -21.12 4.81 -0.25
C GLU A 120 -20.43 3.46 0.01
N TYR A 121 -19.15 3.49 0.38
CA TYR A 121 -18.38 2.29 0.72
C TYR A 121 -18.98 1.57 1.94
N ILE A 122 -19.32 2.27 3.02
CA ILE A 122 -19.95 1.67 4.21
C ILE A 122 -21.29 1.04 3.82
N ARG A 123 -22.15 1.75 3.09
CA ARG A 123 -23.45 1.22 2.64
C ARG A 123 -23.28 -0.03 1.76
N TRP A 124 -22.36 0.01 0.81
CA TRP A 124 -22.04 -1.13 -0.05
C TRP A 124 -21.53 -2.32 0.76
N LEU A 125 -20.65 -2.09 1.74
CA LEU A 125 -20.08 -3.14 2.59
C LEU A 125 -21.19 -3.81 3.43
N LEU A 126 -22.06 -3.02 4.08
CA LEU A 126 -23.18 -3.55 4.86
C LEU A 126 -24.18 -4.34 4.00
N THR A 127 -24.46 -3.85 2.79
CA THR A 127 -25.31 -4.55 1.81
C THR A 127 -24.70 -5.90 1.43
N THR A 128 -23.39 -5.92 1.16
CA THR A 128 -22.66 -7.12 0.76
C THR A 128 -22.63 -8.16 1.87
N CYS A 129 -22.38 -7.74 3.12
CA CYS A 129 -22.34 -8.63 4.28
C CYS A 129 -23.72 -9.21 4.63
N THR A 130 -24.80 -8.46 4.42
CA THR A 130 -26.15 -8.87 4.81
C THR A 130 -26.91 -9.59 3.68
N GLY A 131 -26.44 -9.45 2.44
CA GLY A 131 -27.15 -9.91 1.24
C GLY A 131 -28.47 -9.18 1.00
N ARG A 132 -28.71 -8.04 1.69
CA ARG A 132 -29.95 -7.26 1.61
C ARG A 132 -29.63 -5.87 1.08
N GLN A 133 -30.36 -5.43 0.05
CA GLN A 133 -30.23 -4.05 -0.46
C GLN A 133 -30.97 -3.03 0.40
N GLU A 134 -31.91 -3.46 1.23
CA GLU A 134 -32.75 -2.61 2.06
C GLU A 134 -32.60 -2.99 3.55
N GLY A 135 -32.84 -2.02 4.44
CA GLY A 135 -32.79 -2.23 5.88
C GLY A 135 -31.43 -1.98 6.53
N ILE A 136 -30.53 -1.24 5.86
CA ILE A 136 -29.27 -0.79 6.48
C ILE A 136 -29.57 0.08 7.70
N GLU A 137 -30.60 0.93 7.63
CA GLU A 137 -31.06 1.76 8.74
C GLU A 137 -31.52 0.97 9.97
N ALA A 138 -31.90 -0.31 9.78
CA ALA A 138 -32.25 -1.20 10.89
C ALA A 138 -31.01 -1.79 11.59
N LEU A 139 -29.83 -1.72 10.96
CA LEU A 139 -28.56 -2.18 11.53
C LEU A 139 -27.80 -1.03 12.16
N MET A 140 -27.75 0.11 11.48
CA MET A 140 -26.99 1.27 11.90
C MET A 140 -27.69 2.54 11.43
N THR A 141 -27.81 3.51 12.33
CA THR A 141 -28.45 4.80 12.03
C THR A 141 -27.68 5.56 10.94
N ALA A 142 -28.38 6.44 10.21
CA ALA A 142 -27.75 7.26 9.17
C ALA A 142 -26.64 8.16 9.74
N ASP A 143 -26.85 8.69 10.95
CA ASP A 143 -25.91 9.58 11.65
C ASP A 143 -24.64 8.83 12.07
N ALA A 144 -24.75 7.57 12.51
CA ALA A 144 -23.61 6.71 12.79
C ALA A 144 -22.75 6.45 11.53
N ILE A 145 -23.41 6.20 10.39
CA ILE A 145 -22.71 6.04 9.10
C ILE A 145 -22.01 7.33 8.71
N ASP A 146 -22.66 8.50 8.87
CA ASP A 146 -22.05 9.80 8.58
C ASP A 146 -20.86 10.10 9.50
N LEU A 147 -20.96 9.74 10.77
CA LEU A 147 -19.86 9.87 11.73
C LEU A 147 -18.65 9.02 11.30
N LEU A 148 -18.85 7.73 10.98
CA LEU A 148 -17.78 6.86 10.48
C LEU A 148 -17.19 7.37 9.17
N ALA A 149 -18.03 7.79 8.22
CA ALA A 149 -17.59 8.30 6.93
C ALA A 149 -16.75 9.59 7.06
N SER A 150 -17.08 10.45 8.02
CA SER A 150 -16.37 11.70 8.27
C SER A 150 -14.98 11.51 8.89
N ARG A 151 -14.82 10.50 9.78
CA ARG A 151 -13.60 10.26 10.56
C ARG A 151 -12.66 9.23 9.94
N LEU A 152 -13.19 8.25 9.21
CA LEU A 152 -12.39 7.14 8.69
C LEU A 152 -11.92 7.44 7.26
N ARG A 153 -10.71 7.00 6.95
CA ARG A 153 -10.04 7.32 5.68
C ARG A 153 -9.77 6.10 4.82
N THR A 154 -9.52 4.94 5.44
CA THR A 154 -9.18 3.71 4.72
C THR A 154 -10.26 2.65 4.87
N ALA A 155 -10.37 1.77 3.87
CA ALA A 155 -11.27 0.63 3.91
C ALA A 155 -11.04 -0.23 5.16
N LEU A 156 -9.77 -0.50 5.50
CA LEU A 156 -9.40 -1.27 6.70
C LEU A 156 -9.86 -0.60 8.00
N GLN A 157 -9.74 0.74 8.09
CA GLN A 157 -10.25 1.46 9.25
C GLN A 157 -11.76 1.31 9.37
N ILE A 158 -12.48 1.42 8.26
CA ILE A 158 -13.94 1.27 8.21
C ILE A 158 -14.35 -0.13 8.65
N GLU A 159 -13.76 -1.17 8.09
CA GLU A 159 -14.05 -2.56 8.44
C GLU A 159 -13.81 -2.82 9.93
N TRP A 160 -12.66 -2.37 10.46
CA TRP A 160 -12.33 -2.56 11.87
C TRP A 160 -13.32 -1.85 12.80
N HIS A 161 -13.61 -0.56 12.56
CA HIS A 161 -14.52 0.20 13.43
C HIS A 161 -15.97 -0.26 13.30
N LEU A 162 -16.41 -0.70 12.11
CA LEU A 162 -17.73 -1.31 11.95
C LEU A 162 -17.83 -2.59 12.78
N THR A 163 -16.80 -3.45 12.74
CA THR A 163 -16.76 -4.67 13.56
C THR A 163 -16.89 -4.33 15.04
N GLN A 164 -16.09 -3.38 15.53
CA GLN A 164 -16.14 -2.95 16.94
C GLN A 164 -17.48 -2.32 17.32
N ALA A 165 -18.08 -1.52 16.44
CA ALA A 165 -19.38 -0.90 16.68
C ALA A 165 -20.51 -1.94 16.78
N PHE A 166 -20.52 -2.96 15.91
CA PHE A 166 -21.50 -4.03 15.99
C PHE A 166 -21.27 -4.97 17.18
N GLU A 167 -20.02 -5.25 17.55
CA GLU A 167 -19.71 -6.01 18.77
C GLU A 167 -20.20 -5.28 20.02
N ALA A 168 -19.96 -3.96 20.10
CA ALA A 168 -20.46 -3.14 21.20
C ALA A 168 -21.99 -3.08 21.23
N GLY A 169 -22.64 -2.92 20.06
CA GLY A 169 -24.10 -2.91 19.96
C GLY A 169 -24.72 -4.22 20.40
N TYR A 170 -24.12 -5.35 20.02
CA TYR A 170 -24.55 -6.68 20.49
C TYR A 170 -24.40 -6.84 22.01
N GLN A 171 -23.30 -6.34 22.60
CA GLN A 171 -23.07 -6.41 24.05
C GLN A 171 -24.04 -5.53 24.85
N SER A 172 -24.40 -4.36 24.31
CA SER A 172 -25.35 -3.42 24.94
C SER A 172 -26.81 -3.75 24.65
N GLY A 173 -27.09 -4.63 23.69
CA GLY A 173 -28.45 -4.93 23.23
C GLY A 173 -29.08 -3.83 22.37
N GLU A 174 -28.25 -2.99 21.75
CA GLU A 174 -28.67 -1.86 20.91
C GLU A 174 -28.78 -2.27 19.44
N LEU A 175 -29.96 -2.06 18.86
CA LEU A 175 -30.23 -2.25 17.43
C LEU A 175 -31.34 -1.27 17.01
N PRO A 176 -31.08 -0.33 16.09
CA PRO A 176 -29.84 -0.11 15.34
C PRO A 176 -28.70 0.48 16.18
N VAL A 177 -27.46 0.27 15.74
CA VAL A 177 -26.27 0.95 16.29
C VAL A 177 -26.36 2.44 15.99
N ASP A 178 -26.31 3.27 17.04
CA ASP A 178 -26.43 4.72 16.92
C ASP A 178 -25.06 5.45 16.90
N ALA A 179 -25.12 6.77 16.72
CA ALA A 179 -23.91 7.59 16.64
C ALA A 179 -23.20 7.73 18.00
N GLU A 180 -23.93 7.67 19.11
CA GLU A 180 -23.38 7.79 20.46
C GLU A 180 -22.50 6.58 20.77
N LEU A 181 -23.02 5.37 20.51
CA LEU A 181 -22.26 4.13 20.65
C LEU A 181 -21.02 4.11 19.74
N VAL A 182 -21.15 4.55 18.48
CA VAL A 182 -20.01 4.65 17.56
C VAL A 182 -18.95 5.63 18.06
N GLU A 183 -19.34 6.75 18.66
CA GLU A 183 -18.39 7.72 19.21
C GLU A 183 -17.55 7.12 20.34
N THR A 184 -18.12 6.21 21.15
CA THR A 184 -17.35 5.49 22.18
C THR A 184 -16.26 4.58 21.62
N VAL A 185 -16.46 4.04 20.42
CA VAL A 185 -15.56 3.11 19.72
C VAL A 185 -14.48 3.85 18.92
N LEU A 186 -14.77 5.08 18.47
CA LEU A 186 -13.82 5.89 17.70
C LEU A 186 -12.67 6.41 18.58
N SER A 187 -11.45 5.96 18.30
CA SER A 187 -10.26 6.47 18.99
C SER A 187 -9.95 7.94 18.65
N LYS A 188 -9.43 8.71 19.61
CA LYS A 188 -9.15 10.15 19.47
C LYS A 188 -8.04 10.52 18.46
N HIS A 189 -7.27 9.56 17.95
CA HIS A 189 -6.02 9.80 17.20
C HIS A 189 -6.09 9.48 15.69
N LEU A 190 -7.28 9.30 15.12
CA LEU A 190 -7.45 8.81 13.75
C LEU A 190 -6.99 9.78 12.64
N ASP A 191 -6.99 11.09 12.94
CA ASP A 191 -6.72 12.18 11.99
C ASP A 191 -5.41 12.94 12.26
N ASP A 192 -4.57 12.44 13.18
CA ASP A 192 -3.31 13.13 13.50
C ASP A 192 -2.35 13.13 12.30
N MET A 193 -1.60 14.23 12.14
CA MET A 193 -0.69 14.47 11.01
C MET A 193 0.30 13.31 10.77
N GLU A 194 0.74 12.66 11.84
CA GLU A 194 1.59 11.46 11.79
C GLU A 194 0.93 10.30 11.03
N ALA A 195 -0.36 10.06 11.26
CA ALA A 195 -1.11 9.01 10.60
C ALA A 195 -1.24 9.29 9.09
N THR A 196 -1.47 10.55 8.71
CA THR A 196 -1.55 10.97 7.30
C THR A 196 -0.23 10.73 6.57
N ILE A 197 0.90 11.14 7.16
CA ILE A 197 2.23 11.00 6.55
C ILE A 197 2.65 9.52 6.49
N THR A 198 2.33 8.74 7.53
CA THR A 198 2.60 7.30 7.56
C THR A 198 1.85 6.57 6.45
N ARG A 199 0.59 6.91 6.16
CA ARG A 199 -0.20 6.33 5.05
C ARG A 199 0.37 6.65 3.66
N GLN A 200 1.11 7.74 3.51
CA GLN A 200 1.83 8.08 2.28
C GLN A 200 3.14 7.31 2.14
N GLY A 201 3.52 6.61 3.20
CA GLY A 201 4.65 5.72 3.24
C GLY A 201 5.93 6.31 3.79
N TYR A 202 5.79 7.35 4.61
CA TYR A 202 6.89 8.02 5.26
C TYR A 202 6.78 7.83 6.77
N GLY A 203 7.59 6.91 7.30
CA GLY A 203 7.77 6.77 8.73
C GLY A 203 8.84 7.73 9.26
N LEU A 204 9.05 7.72 10.59
CA LEU A 204 10.05 8.55 11.25
C LEU A 204 11.44 8.45 10.61
N ARG A 205 11.86 7.24 10.23
CA ARG A 205 13.18 6.99 9.63
C ARG A 205 13.28 7.63 8.24
N GLU A 206 12.27 7.45 7.41
CA GLU A 206 12.21 8.00 6.05
C GLU A 206 12.18 9.52 6.10
N LEU A 207 11.45 10.09 7.06
CA LEU A 207 11.37 11.54 7.22
C LEU A 207 12.72 12.15 7.63
N VAL A 208 13.42 11.52 8.58
CA VAL A 208 14.76 11.92 9.00
C VAL A 208 15.76 11.84 7.84
N GLN A 209 15.69 10.78 7.03
CA GLN A 209 16.61 10.57 5.90
C GLN A 209 16.34 11.50 4.73
N ASN A 210 15.07 11.78 4.42
CA ASN A 210 14.69 12.51 3.21
C ASN A 210 14.54 14.03 3.42
N PHE A 211 14.29 14.49 4.65
CA PHE A 211 13.98 15.90 4.93
C PHE A 211 15.01 16.63 5.81
N ASP A 212 16.16 16.01 6.08
CA ASP A 212 17.27 16.60 6.86
C ASP A 212 16.79 17.15 8.22
N ALA A 213 16.14 16.27 8.99
CA ALA A 213 15.56 16.58 10.29
C ALA A 213 16.01 15.56 11.34
N LYS A 214 16.15 15.98 12.60
CA LYS A 214 16.46 15.07 13.71
C LYS A 214 15.20 14.28 14.10
N PRO A 215 15.34 13.04 14.63
CA PRO A 215 14.20 12.26 15.11
C PRO A 215 13.37 13.01 16.18
N ALA A 216 14.03 13.82 17.02
CA ALA A 216 13.37 14.64 18.02
C ALA A 216 12.53 15.78 17.40
N GLU A 217 12.99 16.37 16.30
CA GLU A 217 12.27 17.44 15.60
C GLU A 217 11.02 16.89 14.91
N ILE A 218 11.09 15.71 14.29
CA ILE A 218 9.93 15.06 13.66
C ILE A 218 8.88 14.65 14.71
N LYS A 219 9.32 14.12 15.86
CA LYS A 219 8.41 13.81 16.97
C LYS A 219 7.76 15.08 17.55
N ALA A 220 8.53 16.15 17.71
CA ALA A 220 8.00 17.44 18.15
C ALA A 220 7.05 18.06 17.12
N LEU A 221 7.29 17.87 15.82
CA LEU A 221 6.40 18.29 14.74
C LEU A 221 5.06 17.56 14.83
N PHE A 222 5.06 16.23 15.05
CA PHE A 222 3.83 15.45 15.23
C PHE A 222 3.06 15.82 16.51
N ALA A 223 3.78 16.16 17.58
CA ALA A 223 3.18 16.61 18.84
C ALA A 223 2.73 18.08 18.81
N ASN A 224 2.90 18.81 17.70
CA ASN A 224 2.71 20.27 17.60
C ASN A 224 3.51 21.09 18.65
N GLN A 225 4.68 20.58 19.03
CA GLN A 225 5.60 21.18 20.02
C GLN A 225 6.87 21.77 19.41
N LEU A 226 7.01 21.70 18.08
CA LEU A 226 8.15 22.27 17.37
C LEU A 226 7.99 23.79 17.20
N ASP A 227 9.11 24.51 17.16
CA ASP A 227 9.15 25.93 16.84
C ASP A 227 8.36 26.24 15.53
N PRO A 228 7.47 27.25 15.50
CA PRO A 228 6.62 27.52 14.35
C PRO A 228 7.35 27.81 13.03
N ILE A 229 8.51 28.47 13.09
CA ILE A 229 9.31 28.79 11.90
C ILE A 229 9.89 27.50 11.35
N ARG A 230 10.51 26.69 12.23
CA ARG A 230 11.10 25.41 11.85
C ARG A 230 10.05 24.40 11.38
N ALA A 231 8.86 24.41 11.97
CA ALA A 231 7.73 23.59 11.57
C ALA A 231 7.21 23.96 10.17
N SER A 232 7.13 25.25 9.85
CA SER A 232 6.75 25.70 8.50
C SER A 232 7.78 25.27 7.46
N GLU A 233 9.07 25.46 7.73
CA GLU A 233 10.14 25.03 6.81
C GLU A 233 10.09 23.53 6.49
N LEU A 234 9.89 22.68 7.51
CA LEU A 234 9.78 21.24 7.33
C LEU A 234 8.51 20.87 6.56
N ARG A 235 7.38 21.53 6.84
CA ARG A 235 6.13 21.33 6.08
C ARG A 235 6.26 21.75 4.63
N ASP A 236 6.92 22.87 4.34
CA ASP A 236 7.11 23.34 2.96
C ASP A 236 8.02 22.38 2.17
N ARG A 237 9.09 21.87 2.79
CA ARG A 237 9.95 20.84 2.17
C ARG A 237 9.19 19.55 1.90
N MET A 238 8.38 19.09 2.85
CA MET A 238 7.54 17.91 2.69
C MET A 238 6.48 18.11 1.59
N ARG A 239 5.86 19.28 1.50
CA ARG A 239 4.91 19.63 0.42
C ARG A 239 5.60 19.67 -0.95
N LEU A 240 6.80 20.23 -1.04
CA LEU A 240 7.60 20.21 -2.28
C LEU A 240 7.97 18.79 -2.73
N ALA A 241 8.13 17.87 -1.79
CA ALA A 241 8.32 16.45 -2.08
C ALA A 241 7.01 15.69 -2.42
N GLY A 242 5.88 16.39 -2.47
CA GLY A 242 4.58 15.84 -2.82
C GLY A 242 3.82 15.16 -1.67
N LEU A 243 4.17 15.45 -0.41
CA LEU A 243 3.38 15.00 0.74
C LEU A 243 2.13 15.88 0.92
N PRO A 244 0.95 15.29 1.17
CA PRO A 244 -0.30 16.00 1.46
C PRO A 244 -0.34 16.41 2.94
N ILE A 245 0.14 17.63 3.22
CA ILE A 245 0.23 18.27 4.55
C ILE A 245 -0.04 19.77 4.48
#